data_AF-A0A238X425-F1
#
_entry.id   AF-A0A238X425-F1
#
_cell.length_a   1.000
_cell.length_b   1.000
_cell.length_c   1.000
_cell.angle_alpha   90.00
_cell.angle_beta   90.00
_cell.angle_gamma   90.00
#
_symmetry.space_group_name_H-M   'P 1'
#
loop_
_entity.id
_entity.type
_entity.pdbx_description
1 polymer ?
#
loop_
_entity_poly.entity_id
_entity_poly.type
_entity_poly.pdbx_seq_one_letter_code
_entity_poly.pdbx_strand_id
1 'polypeptide(L)'
;MTTSTTSTPFREGLFREGPDGPALLAGRCTRCGRVSFPAPDMCLDCRGRELETVELGGEAELLCATTVHMPNRHFPPGHAVGFVVLPGGVRIFTQLRPVEDKPFRSGMPMELEIAPLWREDDADVLAYRFVPA
;
A
#
# COMPACT_ATOMS: atom_id res chain seq x y z
N MET A 1 4.09 -12.79 29.19
CA MET A 1 4.16 -13.70 28.03
C MET A 1 3.96 -12.85 26.80
N THR A 2 5.02 -12.53 26.08
CA THR A 2 4.95 -11.81 24.80
C THR A 2 4.56 -12.85 23.76
N THR A 3 3.27 -12.92 23.43
CA THR A 3 2.79 -13.79 22.36
C THR A 3 3.35 -13.22 21.06
N SER A 4 4.37 -13.87 20.51
CA SER A 4 4.91 -13.50 19.20
C SER A 4 3.88 -13.95 18.16
N THR A 5 3.05 -13.02 17.69
CA THR A 5 2.14 -13.28 16.56
C THR A 5 2.97 -13.53 15.31
N THR A 6 2.86 -14.71 14.72
CA THR A 6 3.44 -14.99 13.39
C THR A 6 2.75 -14.11 12.35
N SER A 7 3.52 -13.46 11.48
CA SER A 7 2.98 -12.59 10.44
C SER A 7 3.54 -12.94 9.06
N THR A 8 2.69 -12.85 8.04
CA THR A 8 3.03 -13.15 6.65
C THR A 8 2.52 -12.02 5.76
N PRO A 9 3.30 -11.53 4.78
CA PRO A 9 2.78 -10.53 3.84
C PRO A 9 1.67 -11.13 2.96
N PHE A 10 0.63 -10.35 2.68
CA PHE A 10 -0.46 -10.70 1.76
C PHE A 10 0.06 -11.14 0.38
N ARG A 11 1.15 -10.50 -0.06
CA ARG A 11 1.93 -10.90 -1.23
C ARG A 11 3.37 -10.47 -1.03
N GLU A 12 4.30 -11.38 -1.31
CA GLU A 12 5.72 -11.08 -1.24
C GLU A 12 6.11 -9.91 -2.17
N GLY A 13 7.13 -9.16 -1.78
CA GLY A 13 7.67 -8.06 -2.58
C GLY A 13 6.75 -6.85 -2.74
N LEU A 14 5.76 -6.64 -1.86
CA LEU A 14 4.93 -5.43 -1.84
C LEU A 14 5.53 -4.29 -1.02
N PHE A 15 6.19 -4.62 0.08
CA PHE A 15 6.70 -3.65 1.02
C PHE A 15 7.92 -4.20 1.74
N ARG A 16 8.68 -3.30 2.35
CA ARG A 16 9.65 -3.60 3.39
C ARG A 16 9.36 -2.78 4.64
N GLU A 17 9.77 -3.28 5.78
CA GLU A 17 9.90 -2.53 7.03
C GLU A 17 11.38 -2.30 7.33
N GLY A 18 11.72 -1.20 7.99
CA GLY A 18 13.11 -0.85 8.28
C GLY A 18 13.22 0.30 9.29
N PRO A 19 14.45 0.63 9.72
CA PRO A 19 14.68 1.69 10.71
C PRO A 19 14.23 3.07 10.24
N ASP A 20 14.25 3.31 8.93
CA ASP A 20 13.80 4.56 8.31
C ASP A 20 12.29 4.57 7.98
N GLY A 21 11.54 3.60 8.52
CA GLY A 21 10.12 3.41 8.25
C GLY A 21 9.82 2.42 7.10
N PRO A 22 8.53 2.15 6.86
CA PRO A 22 8.11 1.25 5.80
C PRO A 22 8.24 1.89 4.41
N ALA A 23 8.43 1.07 3.38
CA ALA A 23 8.43 1.52 2.00
C ALA A 23 7.73 0.52 1.09
N LEU A 24 7.02 1.02 0.07
CA LEU A 24 6.47 0.17 -0.99
C LEU A 24 7.55 -0.18 -2.02
N LEU A 25 7.57 -1.45 -2.41
CA LEU A 25 8.50 -1.99 -3.40
C LEU A 25 7.84 -2.03 -4.78
N ALA A 26 8.36 -1.23 -5.70
CA ALA A 26 7.88 -1.12 -7.08
C ALA A 26 8.91 -1.63 -8.08
N GLY A 27 8.47 -1.89 -9.31
CA GLY A 27 9.37 -2.19 -10.43
C GLY A 27 9.63 -0.94 -11.25
N ARG A 28 10.91 -0.62 -11.50
CA ARG A 28 11.32 0.40 -12.48
C ARG A 28 11.94 -0.26 -13.70
N CYS A 29 11.39 0.01 -14.88
CA CYS A 29 12.02 -0.43 -16.12
C CYS A 29 13.30 0.36 -16.38
N THR A 30 14.44 -0.30 -16.48
CA THR A 30 15.74 0.36 -16.71
C THR A 30 15.87 0.92 -18.13
N ARG A 31 15.05 0.44 -19.08
CA ARG A 31 15.05 0.88 -20.48
C ARG A 31 14.26 2.17 -20.73
N CYS A 32 13.06 2.30 -20.15
CA CYS A 32 12.19 3.47 -20.40
C CYS A 32 11.86 4.29 -19.15
N GLY A 33 12.32 3.87 -17.97
CA GLY A 33 12.09 4.57 -16.70
C GLY A 33 10.70 4.41 -16.10
N ARG A 34 9.78 3.68 -16.75
CA ARG A 34 8.42 3.46 -16.21
C ARG A 34 8.49 2.76 -14.87
N VAL A 35 7.85 3.37 -13.86
CA VAL A 35 7.66 2.80 -12.53
C VAL A 35 6.25 2.21 -12.45
N SER A 36 6.11 1.03 -11.84
CA SER A 36 4.82 0.37 -11.65
C SER A 36 4.77 -0.35 -10.31
N PHE A 37 3.64 -0.19 -9.64
CA PHE A 37 3.31 -0.90 -8.42
C PHE A 37 1.99 -1.69 -8.61
N PRO A 38 1.94 -2.98 -8.26
CA PRO A 38 3.09 -3.78 -7.84
C PRO A 38 4.10 -4.03 -8.98
N ALA A 39 5.31 -4.48 -8.66
CA ALA A 39 6.33 -4.80 -9.65
C ALA A 39 5.82 -5.89 -10.63
N PRO A 40 5.77 -5.63 -11.95
CA PRO A 40 5.39 -6.63 -12.95
C PRO A 40 6.61 -7.39 -13.48
N ASP A 41 6.39 -8.58 -14.08
CA ASP A 41 7.44 -9.36 -14.75
C ASP A 41 7.90 -8.77 -16.10
N MET A 42 7.15 -7.79 -16.63
CA MET A 42 7.41 -7.15 -17.91
C MET A 42 6.89 -5.70 -17.86
N CYS A 43 7.65 -4.76 -18.44
CA CYS A 43 7.24 -3.37 -18.53
C CYS A 43 5.97 -3.21 -19.38
N LEU A 44 4.95 -2.57 -18.82
CA LEU A 44 3.67 -2.36 -19.49
C LEU A 44 3.73 -1.33 -20.63
N ASP A 45 4.78 -0.51 -20.69
CA ASP A 45 4.96 0.49 -21.75
C ASP A 45 5.82 -0.03 -22.90
N CYS A 46 7.04 -0.49 -22.62
CA CYS A 46 7.99 -0.86 -23.67
C CYS A 46 8.16 -2.37 -23.88
N ARG A 47 7.50 -3.20 -23.06
CA ARG A 47 7.59 -4.68 -23.06
C ARG A 47 8.99 -5.25 -22.77
N GLY A 48 9.93 -4.41 -22.32
CA GLY A 48 11.21 -4.87 -21.79
C GLY A 48 11.04 -5.69 -20.51
N ARG A 49 12.00 -6.57 -20.24
CA ARG A 49 12.03 -7.43 -19.03
C ARG A 49 13.10 -6.99 -18.04
N GLU A 50 13.83 -5.93 -18.37
CA GLU A 50 14.83 -5.30 -17.54
C GLU A 50 14.13 -4.37 -16.53
N LEU A 51 13.67 -4.97 -15.43
CA LEU A 51 13.10 -4.25 -14.30
C LEU A 51 14.01 -4.41 -13.08
N GLU A 52 14.17 -3.33 -12.34
CA GLU A 52 14.82 -3.33 -11.03
C GLU A 52 13.80 -2.95 -9.94
N THR A 53 13.99 -3.48 -8.74
CA THR A 53 13.19 -3.09 -7.58
C THR A 53 13.62 -1.70 -7.11
N VAL A 54 12.65 -0.82 -6.94
CA VAL A 54 12.84 0.52 -6.37
C VAL A 54 11.88 0.75 -5.22
N GLU A 55 12.25 1.65 -4.32
CA GLU A 55 11.42 2.02 -3.18
C GLU A 55 10.68 3.32 -3.48
N LEU A 56 9.37 3.33 -3.23
CA LEU A 56 8.54 4.52 -3.40
C LEU A 56 8.48 5.40 -2.14
N GLY A 57 9.08 4.95 -1.03
CA GLY A 57 8.95 5.56 0.28
C GLY A 57 7.59 5.29 0.94
N GLY A 58 7.30 6.04 1.99
CA GLY A 58 6.06 5.94 2.77
C GLY A 58 5.14 7.17 2.67
N GLU A 59 5.57 8.24 2.01
CA GLU A 59 4.79 9.47 1.86
C GLU A 59 3.90 9.39 0.61
N ALA A 60 2.66 9.88 0.71
CA ALA A 60 1.76 10.00 -0.41
C ALA A 60 0.78 11.17 -0.25
N GLU A 61 0.08 11.49 -1.33
CA GLU A 61 -1.05 12.44 -1.35
C GLU A 61 -2.35 11.68 -1.61
N LEU A 62 -3.42 11.98 -0.87
CA LEU A 62 -4.73 11.38 -1.13
C LEU A 62 -5.33 11.95 -2.42
N LEU A 63 -5.60 11.10 -3.41
CA LEU A 63 -6.31 11.50 -4.62
C LEU A 63 -7.82 11.56 -4.40
N CYS A 64 -8.39 10.46 -3.90
CA CYS A 64 -9.81 10.36 -3.57
C CYS A 64 -10.05 9.23 -2.57
N ALA A 65 -11.15 9.32 -1.82
CA ALA A 65 -11.58 8.33 -0.84
C ALA A 65 -13.07 8.05 -0.97
N THR A 66 -13.48 6.85 -0.56
CA THR A 66 -14.89 6.46 -0.42
C THR A 66 -15.06 5.47 0.72
N THR A 67 -16.29 5.33 1.20
CA THR A 67 -16.67 4.33 2.21
C THR A 67 -17.36 3.16 1.52
N VAL A 68 -16.90 1.95 1.82
CA VAL A 68 -17.53 0.73 1.33
C VAL A 68 -18.65 0.34 2.29
N HIS A 69 -19.90 0.46 1.83
CA HIS A 69 -21.09 0.16 2.65
C HIS A 69 -21.56 -1.30 2.58
N MET A 70 -20.95 -2.12 1.72
CA MET A 70 -21.24 -3.55 1.62
C MET A 70 -20.17 -4.36 2.35
N PRO A 71 -20.55 -5.44 3.05
CA PRO A 71 -19.57 -6.35 3.64
C PRO A 71 -18.86 -7.14 2.54
N ASN A 72 -17.66 -7.63 2.85
CA ASN A 72 -17.04 -8.74 2.13
C ASN A 72 -16.52 -9.78 3.14
N ARG A 73 -15.87 -10.85 2.67
CA ARG A 73 -15.40 -11.97 3.51
C ARG A 73 -14.57 -11.53 4.71
N HIS A 74 -13.72 -10.51 4.54
CA HIS A 74 -12.72 -10.11 5.54
C HIS A 74 -13.01 -8.73 6.17
N PHE A 75 -13.88 -7.93 5.57
CA PHE A 75 -14.12 -6.55 5.98
C PHE A 75 -15.60 -6.26 6.25
N PRO A 76 -15.93 -5.72 7.43
CA PRO A 76 -17.28 -5.27 7.72
C PRO A 76 -17.63 -4.01 6.88
N PRO A 77 -18.92 -3.67 6.76
CA PRO A 77 -19.34 -2.39 6.19
C PRO A 77 -18.71 -1.20 6.92
N GLY A 78 -18.45 -0.11 6.21
CA GLY A 78 -17.97 1.15 6.78
C GLY A 78 -16.44 1.35 6.71
N HIS A 79 -15.70 0.42 6.12
CA HIS A 79 -14.27 0.62 5.88
C HIS A 79 -14.03 1.63 4.74
N ALA A 80 -12.95 2.40 4.84
CA ALA A 80 -12.58 3.38 3.83
C ALA A 80 -11.52 2.82 2.86
N VAL A 81 -11.67 3.18 1.60
CA VAL A 81 -10.72 2.86 0.52
C VAL A 81 -10.50 4.07 -0.34
N GLY A 82 -9.40 4.11 -1.08
CA GLY A 82 -9.13 5.22 -1.97
C GLY A 82 -7.89 5.04 -2.82
N PHE A 83 -7.60 6.07 -3.59
CA PHE A 83 -6.35 6.19 -4.33
C PHE A 83 -5.42 7.17 -3.64
N VAL A 84 -4.16 6.80 -3.51
CA VAL A 84 -3.06 7.69 -3.13
C VAL A 84 -2.07 7.85 -4.29
N VAL A 85 -1.38 8.98 -4.33
CA VAL A 85 -0.32 9.29 -5.29
C VAL A 85 1.00 9.35 -4.54
N LEU A 86 1.93 8.46 -4.88
CA LEU A 86 3.28 8.45 -4.33
C LEU A 86 4.22 9.30 -5.21
N PRO A 87 5.40 9.69 -4.69
CA PRO A 87 6.45 10.33 -5.49
C PRO A 87 6.71 9.61 -6.82
N GLY A 88 6.90 10.37 -7.89
CA GLY A 88 7.00 9.83 -9.24
C GLY A 88 5.65 9.52 -9.91
N GLY A 89 4.52 9.87 -9.27
CA GLY A 89 3.19 9.82 -9.87
C GLY A 89 2.53 8.44 -9.86
N VAL A 90 3.07 7.50 -9.07
CA VAL A 90 2.52 6.15 -8.95
C VAL A 90 1.21 6.21 -8.15
N ARG A 91 0.12 5.74 -8.76
CA ARG A 91 -1.21 5.72 -8.15
C ARG A 91 -1.52 4.33 -7.59
N ILE A 92 -1.93 4.27 -6.33
CA ILE A 92 -2.17 3.00 -5.64
C ILE A 92 -3.58 3.01 -5.04
N PHE A 93 -4.35 1.98 -5.34
CA PHE A 93 -5.61 1.69 -4.64
C PHE A 93 -5.32 0.97 -3.34
N THR A 94 -5.88 1.44 -2.22
CA THR A 94 -5.53 0.92 -0.90
C THR A 94 -6.65 1.15 0.12
N GLN A 95 -6.57 0.45 1.25
CA GLN A 95 -7.36 0.78 2.42
C GLN A 95 -6.87 2.09 3.04
N LEU A 96 -7.82 2.87 3.55
CA LEU A 96 -7.53 4.07 4.29
C LEU A 96 -7.97 3.86 5.74
N ARG A 97 -7.10 4.15 6.70
CA ARG A 97 -7.49 4.13 8.11
C ARG A 97 -7.92 5.54 8.53
N PRO A 98 -9.19 5.75 8.92
CA PRO A 98 -9.65 7.04 9.42
C PRO A 98 -8.90 7.44 10.69
N VAL A 99 -8.73 8.74 10.87
CA VAL A 99 -8.22 9.34 12.11
C VAL A 99 -9.27 10.35 12.57
N GLU A 100 -9.55 10.37 13.88
CA GLU A 100 -10.47 11.32 14.49
C GLU A 100 -10.06 12.75 14.13
N ASP A 101 -11.04 13.61 13.84
CA ASP A 101 -10.86 15.01 13.42
C ASP A 101 -10.03 15.25 12.15
N LYS A 102 -9.64 14.20 11.41
CA LYS A 102 -8.96 14.29 10.11
C LYS A 102 -9.82 13.66 8.99
N PRO A 103 -10.93 14.32 8.58
CA PRO A 103 -11.75 13.81 7.48
C PRO A 103 -10.95 13.77 6.18
N PHE A 104 -11.16 12.72 5.38
CA PHE A 104 -10.47 12.56 4.11
C PHE A 104 -10.76 13.72 3.15
N ARG A 105 -9.70 14.36 2.65
CA ARG A 105 -9.75 15.41 1.63
C ARG A 105 -8.72 15.14 0.56
N SER A 106 -9.11 15.24 -0.70
CA SER A 106 -8.16 15.21 -1.82
C SER A 106 -7.05 16.24 -1.59
N GLY A 107 -5.81 15.86 -1.90
CA GLY A 107 -4.63 16.68 -1.68
C GLY A 107 -4.02 16.58 -0.28
N MET A 108 -4.65 15.86 0.67
CA MET A 108 -4.08 15.76 2.02
C MET A 108 -2.88 14.79 2.05
N PRO A 109 -1.87 15.08 2.89
CA PRO A 109 -0.74 14.19 3.10
C PRO A 109 -1.18 12.89 3.78
N MET A 110 -0.60 11.79 3.33
CA MET A 110 -0.86 10.45 3.80
C MET A 110 0.46 9.72 4.07
N GLU A 111 0.47 8.87 5.09
CA GLU A 111 1.61 8.03 5.45
C GLU A 111 1.27 6.55 5.28
N LEU A 112 2.26 5.78 4.82
CA LEU A 112 2.21 4.34 4.68
C LEU A 112 2.24 3.68 6.06
N GLU A 113 1.33 2.73 6.26
CA GLU A 113 1.29 1.88 7.42
C GLU A 113 1.25 0.41 6.96
N ILE A 114 2.15 -0.42 7.50
CA ILE A 114 2.06 -1.88 7.37
C ILE A 114 1.25 -2.39 8.55
N ALA A 115 0.13 -3.04 8.24
CA ALA A 115 -0.81 -3.46 9.26
C ALA A 115 -1.47 -4.80 8.88
N PRO A 116 -2.02 -5.53 9.88
CA PRO A 116 -2.87 -6.67 9.61
C PRO A 116 -4.03 -6.27 8.69
N LEU A 117 -4.13 -6.96 7.56
CA LEU A 117 -5.23 -6.86 6.61
C LEU A 117 -6.38 -7.77 7.06
N TRP A 118 -6.06 -8.99 7.48
CA TRP A 118 -6.93 -9.90 8.23
C TRP A 118 -6.07 -10.91 9.00
N ARG A 119 -6.73 -11.79 9.76
CA ARG A 119 -6.08 -12.94 10.42
C ARG A 119 -6.45 -14.25 9.73
N GLU A 120 -5.47 -15.11 9.54
CA GLU A 120 -5.65 -16.51 9.11
C GLU A 120 -5.14 -17.40 10.24
N ASP A 121 -6.03 -18.21 10.81
CA ASP A 121 -5.79 -18.98 12.03
C ASP A 121 -5.23 -18.07 13.14
N ASP A 122 -4.00 -18.32 13.59
CA ASP A 122 -3.30 -17.52 14.61
C ASP A 122 -2.30 -16.50 14.04
N ALA A 123 -2.24 -16.35 12.70
CA ALA A 123 -1.27 -15.49 12.02
C ALA A 123 -1.92 -14.23 11.41
N ASP A 124 -1.19 -13.12 11.45
CA ASP A 124 -1.60 -11.89 10.79
C ASP A 124 -1.14 -11.88 9.33
N VAL A 125 -2.08 -11.65 8.41
CA VAL A 125 -1.77 -11.37 7.01
C VAL A 125 -1.55 -9.87 6.86
N LEU A 126 -0.30 -9.45 6.66
CA LEU A 126 0.09 -8.04 6.60
C LEU A 126 -0.08 -7.45 5.21
N ALA A 127 -0.55 -6.21 5.12
CA ALA A 127 -0.55 -5.44 3.89
C ALA A 127 -0.26 -3.96 4.16
N TYR A 128 -0.10 -3.22 3.08
CA TYR A 128 -0.02 -1.77 3.13
C TYR A 128 -1.42 -1.14 3.22
N ARG A 129 -1.53 -0.07 4.00
CA ARG A 129 -2.64 0.89 4.00
C ARG A 129 -2.09 2.29 4.19
N PHE A 130 -2.93 3.30 4.04
CA PHE A 130 -2.53 4.70 4.24
C PHE A 130 -3.38 5.39 5.31
N VAL A 131 -2.73 6.29 6.05
CA VAL A 131 -3.32 7.07 7.14
C VAL A 131 -3.09 8.56 6.90
N PRO A 132 -4.01 9.45 7.29
CA PRO A 132 -3.71 10.89 7.37
C PRO A 132 -2.43 11.14 8.19
N ALA A 133 -1.46 11.85 7.59
CA ALA A 133 -0.28 12.35 8.30
C ALA A 133 -0.70 13.31 9.43
#